data_AF-A0A9E5U1L1-F1
#
_entry.id   AF-A0A9E5U1L1-F1
#
_cell.length_a   1.000
_cell.length_b   1.000
_cell.length_c   1.000
_cell.angle_alpha   90.00
_cell.angle_beta   90.00
_cell.angle_gamma   90.00
#
_symmetry.space_group_name_H-M   'P 1'
#
loop_
_entity.id
_entity.type
_entity.pdbx_description
1 polymer ?
#
loop_
_entity_poly.entity_id
_entity_poly.type
_entity_poly.pdbx_seq_one_letter_code
_entity_poly.pdbx_strand_id
1 'polypeptide(L)'
;MSEPIALDHLVRKLEELKQEMSTGTLEHGEYDQRLARIINELRERKLDADRSEINATLDGLVGRGVITPTVKTHLEQRLGLT
;
A
#
# COMPACT_ATOMS: atom_id res chain seq x y z
N MET A 1 -16.28 10.79 11.84
CA MET A 1 -16.59 9.74 10.85
C MET A 1 -15.43 9.72 9.88
N SER A 2 -14.63 8.66 9.83
CA SER A 2 -13.49 8.60 8.91
C SER A 2 -14.00 8.18 7.54
N GLU A 3 -13.81 9.02 6.52
CA GLU A 3 -14.16 8.68 5.14
C GLU A 3 -13.26 7.55 4.65
N PRO A 4 -13.82 6.54 3.96
CA PRO A 4 -13.04 5.42 3.48
C PRO A 4 -12.00 5.89 2.44
N ILE A 5 -10.87 5.20 2.37
CA ILE A 5 -9.80 5.55 1.44
C ILE A 5 -10.12 4.94 0.08
N ALA A 6 -10.16 5.78 -0.95
CA ALA A 6 -10.22 5.30 -2.32
C ALA A 6 -8.97 4.47 -2.66
N LEU A 7 -9.16 3.35 -3.35
CA LEU A 7 -8.06 2.48 -3.77
C LEU A 7 -7.00 3.23 -4.61
N ASP A 8 -7.42 4.16 -5.47
CA ASP A 8 -6.52 5.02 -6.26
C ASP A 8 -5.57 5.84 -5.37
N HIS A 9 -6.07 6.34 -4.24
CA HIS A 9 -5.27 7.12 -3.31
C HIS A 9 -4.20 6.25 -2.62
N LEU A 10 -4.53 4.98 -2.31
CA LEU A 10 -3.53 4.03 -1.82
C LEU A 10 -2.46 3.75 -2.89
N VAL A 11 -2.88 3.50 -4.14
CA VAL A 11 -1.97 3.24 -5.26
C VAL A 11 -0.99 4.39 -5.43
N ARG A 12 -1.46 5.64 -5.47
CA ARG A 12 -0.56 6.81 -5.58
C ARG A 12 0.46 6.87 -4.45
N LYS A 13 0.03 6.66 -3.20
CA LYS A 13 0.95 6.66 -2.04
C LYS A 13 2.04 5.60 -2.16
N LEU A 14 1.71 4.41 -2.69
CA LEU A 14 2.69 3.34 -2.91
C LEU A 14 3.64 3.66 -4.06
N GLU A 15 3.15 4.27 -5.14
CA GLU A 15 3.97 4.75 -6.25
C GLU A 15 4.93 5.86 -5.82
N GLU A 16 4.45 6.84 -5.06
CA GLU A 16 5.27 7.89 -4.47
C GLU A 16 6.37 7.29 -3.57
N LEU A 17 5.99 6.37 -2.68
CA LEU A 17 6.95 5.69 -1.81
C LEU A 17 8.04 4.95 -2.62
N LYS A 18 7.65 4.29 -3.72
CA LYS A 18 8.60 3.62 -4.61
C LYS A 18 9.51 4.62 -5.32
N GLN A 19 8.96 5.73 -5.77
CA GLN A 19 9.72 6.79 -6.42
C GLN A 19 10.77 7.36 -5.47
N GLU A 20 10.39 7.68 -4.24
CA GLU A 20 11.29 8.20 -3.19
C GLU A 20 12.38 7.19 -2.80
N MET A 21 12.06 5.89 -2.81
CA MET A 21 13.05 4.83 -2.64
C MET A 21 14.01 4.79 -3.85
N SER A 22 13.48 4.90 -5.06
CA SER A 22 14.28 4.83 -6.30
C SER A 22 15.17 6.05 -6.49
N THR A 23 14.77 7.22 -5.99
CA THR A 23 15.60 8.44 -6.02
C THR A 23 16.69 8.42 -4.96
N GLY A 24 16.74 7.38 -4.10
CA GLY A 24 17.74 7.24 -3.05
C GLY A 24 17.61 8.29 -1.94
N THR A 25 16.46 8.98 -1.88
CA THR A 25 16.16 10.02 -0.88
C THR A 25 15.66 9.46 0.45
N LEU A 26 15.24 8.20 0.48
CA LEU A 26 14.82 7.54 1.72
C LEU A 26 16.02 6.95 2.45
N GLU A 27 16.20 7.33 3.71
CA GLU A 27 17.18 6.69 4.59
C GLU A 27 16.77 5.24 4.91
N HIS A 28 17.74 4.41 5.31
CA HIS A 28 17.49 3.04 5.74
C HIS A 28 16.48 3.00 6.90
N GLY A 29 15.28 2.47 6.64
CA GLY A 29 14.18 2.36 7.60
C GLY A 29 13.06 3.40 7.44
N GLU A 30 13.27 4.44 6.63
CA GLU A 30 12.23 5.44 6.36
C GLU A 30 11.12 4.87 5.45
N TYR A 31 11.50 3.97 4.54
CA TYR A 31 10.57 3.17 3.75
C TYR A 31 9.59 2.39 4.63
N ASP A 32 10.10 1.65 5.62
CA ASP A 32 9.27 0.85 6.53
C ASP A 32 8.36 1.72 7.40
N GLN A 33 8.84 2.88 7.87
CA GLN A 33 8.01 3.82 8.63
C GLN A 33 6.85 4.38 7.80
N ARG A 34 7.13 4.83 6.56
CA ARG A 34 6.09 5.36 5.67
C ARG A 34 5.10 4.27 5.29
N LEU A 35 5.59 3.06 4.98
CA LEU A 35 4.74 1.92 4.70
C LEU A 35 3.84 1.56 5.89
N ALA A 36 4.40 1.50 7.11
CA ALA A 36 3.63 1.26 8.32
C ALA A 36 2.54 2.31 8.54
N ARG A 37 2.83 3.59 8.22
CA ARG A 37 1.85 4.68 8.28
C ARG A 37 0.72 4.48 7.27
N ILE A 38 1.02 4.14 6.03
CA ILE A 38 0.02 3.83 5.00
C ILE A 38 -0.87 2.67 5.46
N ILE A 39 -0.27 1.58 5.96
CA ILE A 39 -0.99 0.41 6.45
C ILE A 39 -1.91 0.75 7.64
N ASN A 40 -1.43 1.56 8.59
CA ASN A 40 -2.25 2.01 9.71
C ASN A 40 -3.43 2.86 9.25
N GLU A 41 -3.20 3.79 8.31
CA GLU A 41 -4.27 4.62 7.74
C GLU A 41 -5.34 3.77 7.05
N LEU A 42 -4.92 2.74 6.29
CA LEU A 42 -5.83 1.77 5.67
C LEU A 42 -6.64 0.99 6.71
N ARG A 43 -6.00 0.59 7.82
CA ARG A 43 -6.67 -0.13 8.91
C ARG A 43 -7.76 0.73 9.57
N GLU A 44 -7.47 2.02 9.79
CA GLU A 44 -8.38 2.94 10.46
C GLU A 44 -9.57 3.35 9.58
N ARG A 45 -9.33 3.54 8.29
CA ARG A 45 -10.32 4.12 7.37
C ARG A 45 -11.03 3.08 6.50
N LYS A 46 -10.44 1.89 6.34
CA LYS A 46 -10.82 0.86 5.35
C LYS A 46 -10.75 1.38 3.92
N LEU A 47 -10.62 0.47 2.96
CA LEU A 47 -10.68 0.78 1.54
C LEU A 47 -12.13 0.81 1.07
N ASP A 48 -12.46 1.81 0.25
CA ASP A 48 -13.73 1.88 -0.48
C ASP A 48 -13.64 1.08 -1.79
N ALA A 49 -13.33 -0.21 -1.67
CA ALA A 49 -13.15 -1.10 -2.81
C ALA A 49 -13.45 -2.54 -2.44
N ASP A 50 -13.89 -3.33 -3.42
CA ASP A 50 -14.12 -4.75 -3.25
C ASP A 50 -12.82 -5.52 -3.02
N ARG A 51 -12.90 -6.60 -2.25
CA ARG A 51 -11.75 -7.47 -1.94
C ARG A 51 -11.01 -7.95 -3.21
N SER A 52 -11.77 -8.31 -4.24
CA SER A 52 -11.23 -8.74 -5.53
C SER A 52 -10.51 -7.61 -6.26
N GLU A 53 -11.04 -6.39 -6.21
CA GLU A 53 -10.43 -5.21 -6.84
C GLU A 53 -9.13 -4.82 -6.12
N ILE A 54 -9.13 -4.90 -4.79
CA ILE A 54 -7.93 -4.67 -3.97
C ILE A 54 -6.85 -5.70 -4.33
N ASN A 55 -7.18 -6.99 -4.34
CA ASN A 55 -6.21 -8.03 -4.68
C ASN A 55 -5.66 -7.87 -6.10
N ALA A 56 -6.52 -7.64 -7.10
CA ALA A 56 -6.09 -7.42 -8.48
C ALA A 56 -5.15 -6.21 -8.59
N THR A 57 -5.45 -5.13 -7.87
CA THR A 57 -4.60 -3.93 -7.81
C THR A 57 -3.26 -4.24 -7.15
N LEU A 58 -3.23 -4.94 -6.01
CA LEU A 58 -2.00 -5.33 -5.33
C LEU A 58 -1.12 -6.25 -6.20
N ASP A 59 -1.72 -7.21 -6.91
CA ASP A 59 -1.00 -8.06 -7.88
C ASP A 59 -0.42 -7.22 -9.03
N GLY A 60 -1.18 -6.24 -9.54
CA GLY A 60 -0.70 -5.29 -10.53
C GLY A 60 0.51 -4.48 -10.04
N LEU A 61 0.48 -4.02 -8.78
CA LEU A 61 1.59 -3.27 -8.18
C LEU A 61 2.85 -4.12 -7.97
N VAL A 62 2.70 -5.40 -7.60
CA VAL A 62 3.82 -6.34 -7.53
C VAL A 62 4.39 -6.59 -8.93
N GLY A 63 3.54 -6.84 -9.93
CA GLY A 63 3.98 -7.06 -11.32
C GLY A 63 4.70 -5.86 -11.93
N ARG A 64 4.34 -4.64 -11.53
CA ARG A 64 5.02 -3.39 -11.92
C ARG A 64 6.29 -3.10 -11.12
N GLY A 65 6.56 -3.85 -10.05
CA GLY A 65 7.68 -3.61 -9.14
C GLY A 65 7.52 -2.37 -8.25
N VAL A 66 6.28 -1.88 -8.08
CA VAL A 66 5.97 -0.75 -7.18
C VAL A 66 6.11 -1.19 -5.72
N ILE A 67 5.58 -2.37 -5.40
CA ILE A 67 5.73 -3.00 -4.08
C ILE A 67 6.38 -4.37 -4.22
N THR A 68 6.98 -4.87 -3.15
CA THR A 68 7.52 -6.23 -3.10
C THR A 68 6.43 -7.24 -2.75
N PRO A 69 6.62 -8.55 -3.07
CA PRO A 69 5.68 -9.60 -2.68
C PRO A 69 5.42 -9.64 -1.17
N THR A 70 6.46 -9.39 -0.34
CA THR A 70 6.33 -9.32 1.12
C THR A 70 5.37 -8.22 1.56
N VAL A 71 5.44 -7.05 0.91
CA VAL A 71 4.55 -5.91 1.21
C VAL A 71 3.12 -6.23 0.80
N LYS A 72 2.91 -6.90 -0.35
CA LYS A 72 1.58 -7.38 -0.75
C LYS A 72 0.97 -8.28 0.33
N THR A 73 1.71 -9.29 0.80
CA THR A 73 1.22 -10.20 1.85
C THR A 73 0.88 -9.46 3.14
N HIS A 74 1.69 -8.46 3.53
CA HIS A 74 1.38 -7.63 4.69
C HIS A 74 0.09 -6.83 4.49
N LEU A 75 -0.14 -6.27 3.30
CA LEU A 75 -1.37 -5.54 2.98
C LEU A 75 -2.59 -6.48 2.98
N GLU A 76 -2.48 -7.65 2.37
CA GLU A 76 -3.54 -8.67 2.32
C GLU A 76 -3.98 -9.10 3.74
N GLN A 77 -3.03 -9.40 4.62
CA GLN A 77 -3.30 -9.76 6.01
C GLN A 77 -3.96 -8.61 6.80
N ARG A 78 -3.52 -7.37 6.56
CA ARG A 78 -4.04 -6.18 7.28
C ARG A 78 -5.43 -5.77 6.80
N LEU A 79 -5.75 -6.07 5.55
CA LEU A 79 -7.06 -5.84 4.94
C LEU A 79 -8.03 -7.02 5.14
N GLY A 80 -7.56 -8.13 5.74
CA GLY A 80 -8.36 -9.33 5.98
C GLY A 80 -8.78 -10.02 4.68
N LEU A 81 -7.89 -10.00 3.68
CA LEU A 81 -8.06 -10.65 2.38
C LEU A 81 -7.60 -12.11 2.38
N THR A 82 -6.81 -12.49 3.38
CA THR A 82 -6.27 -13.84 3.64
C THR A 82 -6.71 -14.33 5.02
#